data_AF-A0A7C2QAZ8-F1
#
_entry.id   AF-A0A7C2QAZ8-F1
#
_cell.length_a   1.000
_cell.length_b   1.000
_cell.length_c   1.000
_cell.angle_alpha   90.00
_cell.angle_beta   90.00
_cell.angle_gamma   90.00
#
_symmetry.space_group_name_H-M   'P 1'
#
loop_
_entity.id
_entity.type
_entity.pdbx_description
1 polymer ?
#
loop_
_entity_poly.entity_id
_entity_poly.type
_entity_poly.pdbx_seq_one_letter_code
_entity_poly.pdbx_strand_id
1 'polypeptide(L)'
;MPKKSQLNLSAQQRQQLERVRDSHPQPYVRERAAAILKIADGQSARQVAKQGLLRARDKDTVCRWVRRYQTEGLEGLKVRPGRGRKPAFSPSARHTRSRCRATAGDSASFAPAVWS
;
A
#
# COMPACT_ATOMS: atom_id res chain seq x y z
N MET A 1 14.61 31.56 -9.79
CA MET A 1 13.50 31.44 -8.83
C MET A 1 12.77 30.12 -9.04
N PRO A 2 12.44 29.33 -8.00
CA PRO A 2 11.65 28.11 -8.20
C PRO A 2 10.24 28.47 -8.66
N LYS A 3 9.82 27.95 -9.83
CA LYS A 3 8.47 28.13 -10.39
C LYS A 3 7.47 27.54 -9.38
N LYS A 4 6.61 28.39 -8.82
CA LYS A 4 5.59 28.00 -7.84
C LYS A 4 4.56 27.11 -8.55
N SER A 5 4.46 25.84 -8.18
CA SER A 5 3.38 24.97 -8.62
C SER A 5 2.11 25.37 -7.86
N GLN A 6 1.41 26.39 -8.35
CA GLN A 6 0.15 26.82 -7.75
C GLN A 6 -0.90 25.71 -8.00
N LEU A 7 -1.33 25.07 -6.92
CA LEU A 7 -2.49 24.17 -6.94
C LEU A 7 -3.72 24.96 -6.53
N ASN A 8 -4.58 25.26 -7.50
CA ASN A 8 -5.86 25.89 -7.23
C ASN A 8 -6.83 24.82 -6.72
N LEU A 9 -7.13 24.86 -5.43
CA LEU A 9 -8.13 24.01 -4.78
C LEU A 9 -9.42 24.81 -4.58
N SER A 10 -10.58 24.20 -4.84
CA SER A 10 -11.85 24.78 -4.41
C SER A 10 -11.98 24.75 -2.87
N ALA A 11 -12.85 25.59 -2.31
CA ALA A 11 -13.10 25.60 -0.87
C ALA A 11 -13.55 24.22 -0.36
N GLN A 12 -14.39 23.52 -1.12
CA GLN A 12 -14.84 22.17 -0.79
C GLN A 12 -13.68 21.16 -0.82
N GLN A 13 -12.81 21.22 -1.83
CA GLN A 13 -11.64 20.33 -1.93
C GLN A 13 -10.66 20.56 -0.79
N ARG A 14 -10.40 21.83 -0.43
CA ARG A 14 -9.58 22.18 0.73
C ARG A 14 -10.16 21.60 2.00
N GLN A 15 -11.46 21.81 2.26
CA GLN A 15 -12.10 21.30 3.47
C GLN A 15 -12.09 19.77 3.54
N GLN A 16 -12.26 19.08 2.41
CA GLN A 16 -12.12 17.62 2.34
C GLN A 16 -10.69 17.17 2.69
N LEU A 17 -9.67 17.83 2.14
CA LEU A 17 -8.26 17.53 2.43
C LEU A 17 -7.91 17.79 3.91
N GLU A 18 -8.44 18.85 4.50
CA GLU A 18 -8.27 19.16 5.93
C GLU A 18 -8.89 18.08 6.80
N ARG A 19 -10.13 17.67 6.52
CA ARG A 19 -10.77 16.54 7.22
C ARG A 19 -9.95 15.26 7.10
N VAL A 20 -9.47 14.93 5.90
CA VAL A 20 -8.64 13.75 5.66
C VAL A 20 -7.31 13.84 6.40
N ARG A 21 -6.67 15.02 6.43
CA ARG A 21 -5.44 15.24 7.19
C ARG A 21 -5.65 14.96 8.69
N ASP A 22 -6.78 15.36 9.24
CA ASP A 22 -7.00 15.35 10.70
C ASP A 22 -7.54 14.01 11.20
N SER A 23 -8.42 13.34 10.46
CA SER A 23 -9.16 12.16 10.96
C SER A 23 -8.90 10.84 10.22
N HIS A 24 -8.19 10.84 9.09
CA HIS A 24 -8.08 9.62 8.29
C HIS A 24 -7.30 8.52 9.03
N PRO A 25 -7.76 7.25 9.06
CA PRO A 25 -7.15 6.18 9.87
C PRO A 25 -5.70 5.88 9.46
N GLN A 26 -5.42 5.90 8.15
CA GLN A 26 -4.09 5.60 7.61
C GLN A 26 -3.14 6.80 7.69
N PRO A 27 -2.00 6.71 8.41
CA PRO A 27 -1.08 7.83 8.59
C PRO A 27 -0.48 8.38 7.30
N TYR A 28 -0.20 7.51 6.33
CA TYR A 28 0.39 7.93 5.06
C TYR A 28 -0.57 8.78 4.22
N VAL A 29 -1.90 8.60 4.38
CA VAL A 29 -2.89 9.42 3.68
C VAL A 29 -2.94 10.81 4.31
N ARG A 30 -2.86 10.90 5.64
CA ARG A 30 -2.75 12.17 6.36
C ARG A 30 -1.50 12.96 5.92
N GLU A 31 -0.36 12.29 5.81
CA GLU A 31 0.91 12.88 5.32
C GLU A 31 0.74 13.45 3.89
N ARG A 32 0.12 12.68 2.99
CA ARG A 32 -0.11 13.12 1.59
C ARG A 32 -1.07 14.30 1.51
N ALA A 33 -2.15 14.29 2.28
CA ALA A 33 -3.10 15.39 2.35
C ALA A 33 -2.45 16.68 2.87
N ALA A 34 -1.64 16.57 3.93
CA ALA A 34 -0.87 17.70 4.45
C ALA A 34 0.11 18.28 3.41
N ALA A 35 0.78 17.43 2.63
CA ALA A 35 1.69 17.86 1.58
C ALA A 35 0.97 18.69 0.50
N ILE A 36 -0.22 18.26 0.08
CA ILE A 36 -1.01 18.93 -0.96
C ILE A 36 -1.54 20.27 -0.47
N LEU A 37 -2.06 20.33 0.76
CA LEU A 37 -2.51 21.58 1.38
C LEU A 37 -1.38 22.63 1.40
N LYS A 38 -0.18 22.23 1.82
CA LYS A 38 0.99 23.14 1.88
C LYS A 38 1.42 23.66 0.50
N ILE A 39 1.30 22.83 -0.55
CA ILE A 39 1.58 23.27 -1.93
C ILE A 39 0.50 24.22 -2.42
N ALA A 40 -0.77 23.96 -2.06
CA ALA A 40 -1.87 24.88 -2.35
C ALA A 40 -1.72 26.21 -1.59
N ASP A 41 -1.12 26.21 -0.39
CA ASP A 41 -0.72 27.41 0.35
C ASP A 41 0.48 28.15 -0.29
N GLY A 42 1.02 27.64 -1.40
CA GLY A 42 2.09 28.29 -2.17
C GLY A 42 3.51 27.86 -1.78
N GLN A 43 3.67 26.86 -0.90
CA GLN A 43 4.98 26.31 -0.59
C GLN A 43 5.53 25.48 -1.76
N SER A 44 6.85 25.53 -1.98
CA SER A 44 7.47 24.72 -3.03
C SER A 44 7.51 23.24 -2.64
N ALA A 45 7.38 22.33 -3.61
CA ALA A 45 7.48 20.89 -3.35
C ALA A 45 8.80 20.50 -2.65
N ARG A 46 9.90 21.19 -2.94
CA ARG A 46 11.20 21.00 -2.28
C ARG A 46 11.16 21.38 -0.80
N GLN A 47 10.53 22.50 -0.48
CA GLN A 47 10.39 22.97 0.90
C GLN A 47 9.47 22.04 1.69
N VAL A 48 8.32 21.67 1.11
CA VAL A 48 7.40 20.71 1.74
C VAL A 48 8.07 19.37 1.99
N ALA A 49 8.84 18.86 1.02
CA ALA A 49 9.53 17.59 1.15
C ALA A 49 10.62 17.60 2.24
N LYS A 50 11.33 18.72 2.45
CA LYS A 50 12.41 18.81 3.43
C LYS A 50 11.95 19.20 4.84
N GLN A 51 10.99 20.11 4.95
CA GLN A 51 10.63 20.80 6.20
C GLN A 51 9.12 20.80 6.47
N GLY A 52 8.30 20.48 5.47
CA GLY A 52 6.84 20.53 5.58
C GLY A 52 6.20 19.23 6.04
N LEU A 53 6.95 18.16 6.27
CA LEU A 53 6.40 16.86 6.68
C LEU A 53 7.14 16.32 7.89
N LEU A 54 6.51 15.38 8.60
CA LEU A 54 7.10 14.72 9.78
C LEU A 54 8.42 14.01 9.46
N ARG A 55 8.57 13.53 8.22
CA ARG A 55 9.80 12.92 7.70
C ARG A 55 10.19 13.59 6.42
N ALA A 56 11.48 13.83 6.25
CA ALA A 56 12.03 14.32 4.99
C ALA A 56 11.73 13.31 3.87
N ARG A 57 11.24 13.82 2.74
CA ARG A 57 10.94 13.05 1.53
C ARG A 57 11.71 13.61 0.35
N ASP A 58 11.71 12.85 -0.74
CA ASP A 58 12.16 13.34 -2.02
C ASP A 58 11.11 14.28 -2.63
N LYS A 59 11.57 15.37 -3.27
CA LYS A 59 10.70 16.33 -3.98
C LYS A 59 9.83 15.62 -5.04
N ASP A 60 10.37 14.60 -5.71
CA ASP A 60 9.71 13.89 -6.81
C ASP A 60 8.57 13.01 -6.28
N THR A 61 8.70 12.54 -5.03
CA THR A 61 7.61 11.84 -4.33
C THR A 61 6.44 12.77 -4.05
N VAL A 62 6.72 13.98 -3.57
CA VAL A 62 5.69 15.00 -3.34
C VAL A 62 5.04 15.42 -4.66
N CYS A 63 5.83 15.68 -5.70
CA CYS A 63 5.33 15.96 -7.05
C CYS A 63 4.42 14.83 -7.57
N ARG A 64 4.76 13.57 -7.31
CA ARG A 64 3.93 12.42 -7.71
C ARG A 64 2.59 12.40 -6.97
N TRP A 65 2.57 12.72 -5.68
CA TRP A 65 1.32 12.82 -4.92
C TRP A 65 0.40 13.90 -5.47
N VAL A 66 0.96 15.07 -5.77
CA VAL A 66 0.23 16.19 -6.39
C VAL A 66 -0.39 15.77 -7.73
N ARG A 67 0.41 15.22 -8.65
CA ARG A 67 -0.10 14.79 -9.97
C ARG A 67 -1.23 13.77 -9.82
N ARG A 68 -1.06 12.80 -8.92
CA ARG A 68 -2.08 11.78 -8.72
C ARG A 68 -3.36 12.35 -8.11
N TYR A 69 -3.26 13.30 -7.20
CA TYR A 69 -4.43 14.01 -6.68
C TYR A 69 -5.15 14.79 -7.77
N GLN A 70 -4.42 15.45 -8.69
CA GLN A 70 -5.05 16.15 -9.82
C GLN A 70 -5.81 15.20 -10.76
N THR A 71 -5.31 13.97 -10.95
CA THR A 71 -5.96 12.99 -11.84
C THR A 71 -7.10 12.22 -11.17
N GLU A 72 -6.94 11.84 -9.91
CA GLU A 72 -7.81 10.85 -9.23
C GLU A 72 -8.51 11.41 -7.97
N GLY A 73 -8.20 12.64 -7.57
CA GLY A 73 -8.69 13.23 -6.32
C GLY A 73 -8.18 12.48 -5.08
N LEU A 74 -9.07 12.32 -4.09
CA LEU A 74 -8.74 11.69 -2.80
C LEU A 74 -8.36 10.21 -2.93
N GLU A 75 -8.93 9.48 -3.90
CA GLU A 75 -8.58 8.08 -4.13
C GLU A 75 -7.12 7.92 -4.58
N GLY A 76 -6.58 8.92 -5.26
CA GLY A 76 -5.16 8.99 -5.59
C GLY A 76 -4.24 9.02 -4.36
N LEU A 77 -4.74 9.49 -3.21
CA LEU A 77 -3.95 9.53 -1.98
C LEU A 77 -3.81 8.16 -1.33
N LYS A 78 -4.68 7.20 -1.66
CA LYS A 78 -4.61 5.83 -1.14
C LYS A 78 -3.59 5.01 -1.93
N VAL A 79 -3.04 3.96 -1.30
CA VAL A 79 -2.26 2.95 -2.02
C VAL A 79 -3.24 1.97 -2.64
N ARG A 80 -3.25 1.85 -3.97
CA ARG A 80 -4.10 0.88 -4.66
C ARG A 80 -3.68 -0.55 -4.26
N PRO A 81 -4.62 -1.44 -3.91
CA PRO A 81 -4.33 -2.85 -3.71
C PRO A 81 -3.82 -3.46 -5.04
N GLY A 82 -2.87 -4.40 -4.98
CA GLY A 82 -2.31 -5.06 -6.17
C GLY A 82 -0.95 -4.53 -6.66
N ARG A 83 -0.28 -3.65 -5.91
CA ARG A 83 1.12 -3.28 -6.18
C ARG A 83 2.07 -4.36 -5.63
N GLY A 84 2.11 -5.50 -6.31
CA GLY A 84 3.01 -6.61 -6.02
C GLY A 84 3.23 -7.47 -7.26
N ARG A 85 4.39 -8.14 -7.35
CA ARG A 85 4.61 -9.17 -8.38
C ARG A 85 3.51 -10.22 -8.20
N LYS A 86 2.77 -10.54 -9.27
CA LYS A 86 1.86 -11.69 -9.27
C LYS A 86 2.67 -12.90 -8.74
N PRO A 87 2.16 -13.67 -7.77
CA PRO A 87 2.87 -14.86 -7.30
C PRO A 87 3.17 -15.74 -8.53
N ALA A 88 4.45 -16.11 -8.70
CA ALA A 88 4.88 -16.96 -9.82
C ALA A 88 4.34 -18.40 -9.72
N PHE A 89 3.75 -18.74 -8.57
CA PHE A 89 3.21 -20.05 -8.26
C PHE A 89 1.69 -20.02 -8.37
N SER A 90 1.18 -20.42 -9.53
CA SER A 90 -0.15 -20.99 -9.63
C SER A 90 -0.03 -22.47 -9.26
N PRO A 91 -0.62 -22.97 -8.16
CA PRO A 91 -0.70 -24.41 -7.95
C PRO A 91 -1.56 -24.99 -9.08
N SER A 92 -0.91 -25.47 -10.14
CA SER A 92 -1.55 -26.28 -11.16
C SER A 92 -2.20 -27.47 -10.48
N ALA A 93 -3.44 -27.74 -10.86
CA ALA A 93 -4.32 -28.75 -10.31
C ALA A 93 -3.57 -29.98 -9.80
N ARG A 94 -3.85 -30.30 -8.54
CA ARG A 94 -3.52 -31.52 -7.83
C ARG A 94 -3.59 -32.72 -8.79
N HIS A 95 -2.42 -33.22 -9.21
CA HIS A 95 -2.33 -34.48 -9.93
C HIS A 95 -3.03 -35.53 -9.05
N THR A 96 -4.20 -35.98 -9.47
CA THR A 96 -4.88 -37.07 -8.78
C THR A 96 -4.02 -38.29 -9.03
N ARG A 97 -3.14 -38.63 -8.08
CA ARG A 97 -2.52 -39.96 -8.08
C ARG A 97 -3.65 -40.92 -7.73
N SER A 98 -4.27 -41.45 -8.78
CA SER A 98 -5.14 -42.60 -8.73
C SER A 98 -4.43 -43.69 -7.93
N ARG A 99 -5.11 -44.19 -6.91
CA ARG A 99 -4.67 -45.29 -6.06
C ARG A 99 -4.36 -46.50 -6.95
N CYS A 100 -3.09 -46.91 -7.01
CA CYS A 100 -2.77 -48.30 -7.33
C CYS A 100 -3.07 -49.11 -6.07
N ARG A 101 -4.18 -49.85 -6.09
CA ARG A 101 -4.53 -50.86 -5.10
C ARG A 101 -3.56 -52.03 -5.28
N ALA A 102 -2.52 -52.10 -4.45
CA ALA A 102 -1.76 -53.33 -4.24
C ALA A 102 -2.41 -54.08 -3.08
N THR A 103 -3.03 -55.22 -3.40
CA THR A 103 -3.45 -56.25 -2.45
C THR A 103 -2.33 -57.27 -2.33
N ALA A 104 -1.70 -57.33 -1.16
CA ALA A 104 -0.91 -58.43 -0.62
C ALA A 104 -0.61 -57.97 0.82
N GLY A 105 -1.25 -58.53 1.85
CA GLY A 105 -0.87 -59.84 2.37
C GLY A 105 0.49 -59.68 3.06
N ASP A 106 0.51 -59.41 4.37
CA ASP A 106 1.03 -60.39 5.32
C ASP A 106 0.97 -59.87 6.77
N SER A 107 0.64 -60.79 7.66
CA SER A 107 0.58 -60.65 9.10
C SER A 107 1.97 -60.77 9.71
N ALA A 108 2.37 -59.83 10.56
CA ALA A 108 3.42 -60.10 11.54
C ALA A 108 3.29 -59.22 12.78
N SER A 109 3.00 -59.91 13.88
CA SER A 109 2.91 -59.50 15.27
C SER A 109 3.96 -58.49 15.72
N PHE A 110 3.52 -57.47 16.46
CA PHE A 110 4.37 -56.69 17.36
C PHE A 110 3.80 -56.75 18.78
N ALA A 111 4.54 -57.39 19.68
CA ALA A 111 4.26 -57.42 21.11
C ALA A 111 4.65 -56.07 21.76
N PRO A 112 3.97 -55.62 22.83
CA PRO A 112 4.31 -54.36 23.49
C PRO A 112 5.45 -54.55 24.51
N ALA A 113 6.41 -53.61 24.49
CA ALA A 113 7.47 -53.48 25.47
C ALA A 113 6.96 -52.80 26.76
N VAL A 114 7.26 -53.41 27.89
CA VAL A 114 7.09 -52.88 29.25
C VAL A 114 8.28 -51.95 29.57
N TRP A 115 8.02 -50.73 30.00
CA TRP A 115 9.01 -49.87 30.66
C TRP A 115 8.83 -49.94 32.18
N SER A 116 9.92 -50.15 32.92
CA SER A 116 10.04 -49.93 34.37
C SER A 116 10.72 -48.59 34.63
#